data_AF-A0A9W8HVX2-F1
#
_entry.id   AF-A0A9W8HVX2-F1
#
_cell.length_a   1.000
_cell.length_b   1.000
_cell.length_c   1.000
_cell.angle_alpha   90.00
_cell.angle_beta   90.00
_cell.angle_gamma   90.00
#
_symmetry.space_group_name_H-M   'P 1'
#
loop_
_entity.id
_entity.type
_entity.pdbx_description
1 polymer ?
#
loop_
_entity_poly.entity_id
_entity_poly.type
_entity_poly.pdbx_seq_one_letter_code
_entity_poly.pdbx_strand_id
1 'polypeptide(L)'
;MTISNDTRQKYDFGSINMHMSVDAERISEFTTVSSYQILSSPARIILIIYMLYQKLGWSIVAGVLVLVSSIPISTHITHSMKTQNRLIMTYRDQRMKIMNEVLTGIKVVKLYAWESSFIKSINKVRIDLELATIRRYAMLRALFSFVVTLAPFMVSFSTFALYSLADSKSHGPLTPQLVFVALALFNLLELPLTSGSRVVAALYEAKISSDRILDFLISGEVDCAAIDRRPYDRDNSDTGNEDIMLFVKDGSFKWLSADEPSLQNINIQCKRNELVAVVGRVASGKSSLISAILGNMIKCSGSVSICGNIAYVPQQPWILNATLRENILF
;
A
#
# COMPACT_ATOMS: atom_id res chain seq x y z
N MET A 1 2.90 16.44 10.63
CA MET A 1 1.83 17.45 10.89
C MET A 1 2.02 18.73 10.07
N THR A 2 3.04 18.77 9.21
CA THR A 2 3.44 19.92 8.38
C THR A 2 2.86 19.89 6.97
N ILE A 3 2.02 18.90 6.64
CA ILE A 3 1.51 18.71 5.29
C ILE A 3 0.55 19.84 4.91
N SER A 4 0.72 20.44 3.73
CA SER A 4 -0.17 21.48 3.22
C SER A 4 -1.60 20.99 3.00
N ASN A 5 -2.57 21.92 3.03
CA ASN A 5 -3.99 21.55 2.86
C ASN A 5 -4.31 20.96 1.49
N ASP A 6 -3.60 21.37 0.46
CA ASP A 6 -3.66 20.78 -0.88
C ASP A 6 -3.17 19.35 -0.92
N THR A 7 -1.99 19.10 -0.34
CA THR A 7 -1.47 17.75 -0.20
C THR A 7 -2.47 16.90 0.60
N ARG A 8 -3.11 17.46 1.62
CA ARG A 8 -4.16 16.79 2.40
C ARG A 8 -5.43 16.51 1.59
N GLN A 9 -5.77 17.33 0.59
CA GLN A 9 -6.85 17.03 -0.36
C GLN A 9 -6.45 15.96 -1.37
N LYS A 10 -5.19 15.97 -1.84
CA LYS A 10 -4.65 14.98 -2.76
C LYS A 10 -4.49 13.60 -2.11
N TYR A 11 -4.06 13.57 -0.85
CA TYR A 11 -3.85 12.36 -0.07
C TYR A 11 -4.85 12.31 1.10
N ASP A 12 -6.00 11.70 0.84
CA ASP A 12 -6.97 11.40 1.89
C ASP A 12 -6.39 10.44 2.95
N PHE A 13 -7.00 10.42 4.13
CA PHE A 13 -6.69 9.50 5.22
C PHE A 13 -6.56 8.05 4.76
N GLY A 14 -7.42 7.60 3.85
CA GLY A 14 -7.32 6.25 3.26
C GLY A 14 -6.00 6.00 2.53
N SER A 15 -5.50 7.00 1.79
CA SER A 15 -4.23 6.91 1.05
C SER A 15 -3.03 6.93 1.98
N ILE A 16 -3.05 7.78 3.02
CA ILE A 16 -2.01 7.82 4.04
C ILE A 16 -1.96 6.48 4.80
N ASN A 17 -3.11 5.93 5.16
CA ASN A 17 -3.19 4.62 5.81
C ASN A 17 -2.69 3.50 4.87
N MET A 18 -2.97 3.58 3.58
CA MET A 18 -2.42 2.66 2.58
C MET A 18 -0.89 2.74 2.51
N HIS A 19 -0.30 3.95 2.55
CA HIS A 19 1.16 4.12 2.58
C HIS A 19 1.77 3.47 3.84
N MET A 20 1.15 3.68 5.01
CA MET A 20 1.63 3.15 6.29
C MET A 20 1.50 1.63 6.40
N SER A 21 0.42 1.05 5.89
CA SER A 21 0.14 -0.39 6.04
C SER A 21 0.66 -1.21 4.87
N VAL A 22 0.20 -0.92 3.66
CA VAL A 22 0.44 -1.76 2.47
C VAL A 22 1.78 -1.43 1.81
N ASP A 23 2.09 -0.15 1.60
CA ASP A 23 3.29 0.23 0.85
C ASP A 23 4.57 -0.02 1.65
N ALA A 24 4.54 0.30 2.96
CA ALA A 24 5.63 -0.03 3.86
C ALA A 24 5.87 -1.54 3.97
N GLU A 25 4.81 -2.35 4.05
CA GLU A 25 4.91 -3.82 4.09
C GLU A 25 5.56 -4.36 2.83
N ARG A 26 5.14 -3.93 1.64
CA ARG A 26 5.73 -4.37 0.36
C ARG A 26 7.22 -4.06 0.24
N ILE A 27 7.63 -2.86 0.66
CA ILE A 27 9.04 -2.47 0.67
C ILE A 27 9.83 -3.32 1.67
N SER A 28 9.26 -3.58 2.85
CA SER A 28 9.87 -4.44 3.88
C SER A 28 10.04 -5.88 3.40
N GLU A 29 9.00 -6.49 2.83
CA GLU A 29 9.04 -7.85 2.28
C GLU A 29 10.09 -7.99 1.16
N PHE A 30 10.17 -6.99 0.27
CA PHE A 30 11.18 -6.98 -0.77
C PHE A 30 12.59 -6.92 -0.18
N THR A 31 12.82 -5.99 0.76
CA THR A 31 14.14 -5.75 1.34
C THR A 31 14.63 -6.94 2.16
N THR A 32 13.75 -7.59 2.93
CA THR A 32 14.10 -8.70 3.82
C THR A 32 14.24 -10.05 3.12
N VAL A 33 13.37 -10.36 2.15
CA VAL A 33 13.29 -11.70 1.56
C VAL A 33 13.72 -11.71 0.09
N SER A 34 13.13 -10.83 -0.73
CA SER A 34 13.27 -10.92 -2.20
C SER A 34 14.62 -10.41 -2.70
N SER A 35 15.19 -9.40 -2.06
CA SER A 35 16.49 -8.80 -2.41
C SER A 35 17.62 -9.85 -2.40
N TYR A 36 17.68 -10.66 -1.34
CA TYR A 36 18.64 -11.75 -1.20
C TYR A 36 18.41 -12.85 -2.24
N GLN A 37 17.16 -13.15 -2.58
CA GLN A 37 16.83 -14.16 -3.59
C GLN A 37 17.24 -13.73 -5.00
N ILE A 38 17.10 -12.44 -5.36
CA ILE A 38 17.55 -11.91 -6.67
C ILE A 38 19.04 -12.16 -6.86
N LEU A 39 19.84 -11.84 -5.84
CA LEU A 39 21.29 -11.95 -5.92
C LEU A 39 21.78 -13.40 -5.82
N SER A 40 21.20 -14.19 -4.91
CA SER A 40 21.69 -15.54 -4.62
C SER A 40 21.17 -16.62 -5.57
N SER A 41 19.97 -16.47 -6.15
CA SER A 41 19.35 -17.53 -6.97
C SER A 41 20.14 -17.86 -8.24
N PRO A 42 20.64 -16.88 -9.03
CA PRO A 42 21.45 -17.18 -10.22
C PRO A 42 22.74 -17.93 -9.86
N ALA A 43 23.43 -17.50 -8.80
CA ALA A 43 24.65 -18.15 -8.33
C ALA A 43 24.38 -19.59 -7.87
N ARG A 44 23.28 -19.83 -7.14
CA ARG A 44 22.86 -21.18 -6.74
C ARG A 44 22.54 -22.07 -7.95
N ILE A 45 21.80 -21.55 -8.93
CA ILE A 45 21.45 -22.31 -10.15
C ILE A 45 22.72 -22.70 -10.90
N ILE A 46 23.64 -21.75 -11.14
CA ILE A 46 24.89 -22.00 -11.86
C ILE A 46 25.74 -23.05 -11.11
N LEU A 47 25.89 -22.89 -9.79
CA LEU A 47 26.69 -23.80 -8.98
C LEU A 47 26.10 -25.22 -8.96
N ILE A 48 24.79 -25.37 -8.84
CA ILE A 48 24.14 -26.69 -8.84
C ILE A 48 24.24 -27.33 -10.23
N ILE A 49 24.00 -26.59 -11.32
CA ILE A 49 24.18 -27.11 -12.69
C ILE A 49 25.63 -27.55 -12.91
N TYR A 50 26.61 -26.79 -12.42
CA TYR A 50 28.02 -27.15 -12.50
C TYR A 50 28.36 -28.43 -11.72
N MET A 51 27.87 -28.56 -10.48
CA MET A 51 28.07 -29.77 -9.66
C MET A 51 27.38 -30.99 -10.28
N LEU A 52 26.19 -30.83 -10.84
CA LEU A 52 25.52 -31.88 -11.60
C LEU A 52 26.39 -32.27 -12.80
N TYR A 53 26.93 -31.30 -13.56
CA TYR A 53 27.73 -31.55 -14.77
C TYR A 53 28.98 -32.37 -14.48
N GLN A 54 29.64 -32.09 -13.37
CA GLN A 54 30.78 -32.90 -12.94
C GLN A 54 30.41 -34.36 -12.63
N LYS A 55 29.17 -34.65 -12.22
CA LYS A 55 28.74 -36.00 -11.83
C LYS A 55 28.05 -36.77 -12.96
N LEU A 56 27.27 -36.09 -13.79
CA LEU A 56 26.36 -36.69 -14.78
C LEU A 56 26.74 -36.36 -16.24
N GLY A 57 27.74 -35.51 -16.46
CA GLY A 57 28.17 -35.11 -17.80
C GLY A 57 27.06 -34.41 -18.59
N TRP A 58 26.99 -34.70 -19.89
CA TRP A 58 26.04 -34.08 -20.81
C TRP A 58 24.60 -34.54 -20.62
N SER A 59 24.38 -35.59 -19.84
CA SER A 59 23.05 -36.14 -19.56
C SER A 59 22.09 -35.15 -18.89
N ILE A 60 22.61 -34.10 -18.22
CA ILE A 60 21.82 -33.05 -17.55
C ILE A 60 21.04 -32.19 -18.52
N VAL A 61 21.48 -32.12 -19.78
CA VAL A 61 20.78 -31.33 -20.81
C VAL A 61 19.32 -31.78 -20.93
N ALA A 62 19.03 -33.09 -20.78
CA ALA A 62 17.66 -33.59 -20.74
C ALA A 62 16.87 -33.02 -19.55
N GLY A 63 17.43 -33.06 -18.34
CA GLY A 63 16.80 -32.50 -17.14
C GLY A 63 16.58 -31.00 -17.23
N VAL A 64 17.56 -30.25 -17.73
CA VAL A 64 17.46 -28.80 -17.94
C VAL A 64 16.37 -28.47 -18.97
N LEU A 65 16.27 -29.25 -20.05
CA LEU A 65 15.24 -29.05 -21.07
C LEU A 65 13.84 -29.28 -20.48
N VAL A 66 13.65 -30.33 -19.66
CA VAL A 66 12.40 -30.56 -18.93
C VAL A 66 12.09 -29.39 -17.98
N LEU A 67 13.06 -28.91 -17.20
CA LEU A 67 12.90 -27.76 -16.31
C LEU A 67 12.50 -26.49 -17.08
N VAL A 68 13.22 -26.15 -18.15
CA VAL A 68 12.92 -24.96 -18.97
C VAL A 68 11.54 -25.09 -19.62
N SER A 69 11.14 -26.28 -20.08
CA SER A 69 9.81 -26.52 -20.64
C SER A 69 8.66 -26.42 -19.62
N SER A 70 8.95 -26.63 -18.32
CA SER A 70 7.96 -26.49 -17.25
C SER A 70 7.59 -25.02 -16.94
N ILE A 71 8.48 -24.07 -17.27
CA ILE A 71 8.27 -22.62 -17.08
C ILE A 71 7.09 -22.08 -17.92
N PRO A 72 7.02 -22.27 -19.26
CA PRO A 72 5.90 -21.78 -20.06
C PRO A 72 4.57 -22.43 -19.66
N ILE A 73 4.58 -23.72 -19.29
CA ILE A 73 3.37 -24.43 -18.81
C ILE A 73 2.87 -23.80 -17.51
N SER A 74 3.77 -23.64 -16.53
CA SER A 74 3.46 -23.03 -15.24
C SER A 74 2.98 -21.58 -15.37
N THR A 75 3.59 -20.79 -16.25
CA THR A 75 3.19 -19.39 -16.50
C THR A 75 1.82 -19.27 -17.16
N HIS A 76 1.49 -20.13 -18.13
CA HIS A 76 0.16 -20.14 -18.76
C HIS A 76 -0.95 -20.49 -17.75
N ILE A 77 -0.73 -21.49 -16.88
CA ILE A 77 -1.65 -21.83 -15.80
C ILE A 77 -1.79 -20.65 -14.82
N THR A 78 -0.68 -20.03 -14.43
CA THR A 78 -0.67 -18.88 -13.51
C THR A 78 -1.43 -17.67 -14.07
N HIS A 79 -1.31 -17.39 -15.37
CA HIS A 79 -2.05 -16.32 -16.02
C HIS A 79 -3.58 -16.57 -15.97
N SER A 80 -3.98 -17.82 -16.23
CA SER A 80 -5.38 -18.25 -16.11
C SER A 80 -5.88 -18.12 -14.68
N MET A 81 -5.07 -18.53 -13.69
CA MET A 81 -5.37 -18.35 -12.27
C MET A 81 -5.54 -16.88 -11.88
N LYS A 82 -4.67 -15.99 -12.35
CA LYS A 82 -4.76 -14.54 -12.10
C LYS A 82 -6.07 -13.95 -12.61
N THR A 83 -6.51 -14.38 -13.79
CA THR A 83 -7.78 -13.96 -14.40
C THR A 83 -8.98 -14.41 -13.54
N GLN A 84 -8.99 -15.69 -13.12
CA GLN A 84 -10.05 -16.19 -12.22
C GLN A 84 -10.04 -15.47 -10.87
N ASN A 85 -8.85 -15.20 -10.30
CA ASN A 85 -8.73 -14.50 -9.02
C ASN A 85 -9.33 -13.08 -9.09
N ARG A 86 -9.15 -12.36 -10.21
CA ARG A 86 -9.77 -11.05 -10.44
C ARG A 86 -11.30 -11.13 -10.47
N LEU A 87 -11.85 -12.16 -11.11
CA LEU A 87 -13.30 -12.41 -11.12
C LEU A 87 -13.83 -12.73 -9.72
N ILE A 88 -13.11 -13.54 -8.94
CA ILE A 88 -13.45 -13.83 -7.54
C ILE A 88 -13.55 -12.53 -6.72
N MET A 89 -12.56 -11.63 -6.84
CA MET A 89 -12.60 -10.33 -6.16
C MET A 89 -13.81 -9.51 -6.60
N THR A 90 -14.10 -9.47 -7.90
CA THR A 90 -15.24 -8.71 -8.44
C THR A 90 -16.58 -9.21 -7.87
N TYR A 91 -16.81 -10.52 -7.84
CA TYR A 91 -18.05 -11.10 -7.29
C TYR A 91 -18.12 -10.97 -5.76
N ARG A 92 -16.97 -11.06 -5.07
CA ARG A 92 -16.89 -10.81 -3.63
C ARG A 92 -17.30 -9.38 -3.30
N ASP A 93 -16.83 -8.39 -4.06
CA ASP A 93 -17.13 -6.98 -3.84
C ASP A 93 -18.62 -6.69 -4.12
N GLN A 94 -19.19 -7.28 -5.18
CA GLN A 94 -20.64 -7.21 -5.43
C GLN A 94 -21.46 -7.77 -4.27
N ARG A 95 -21.07 -8.93 -3.72
CA ARG A 95 -21.74 -9.54 -2.56
C ARG A 95 -21.63 -8.65 -1.32
N MET A 96 -20.44 -8.12 -1.05
CA MET A 96 -20.20 -7.23 0.09
C MET A 96 -21.00 -5.93 -0.01
N LYS A 97 -21.14 -5.38 -1.22
CA LYS A 97 -21.97 -4.20 -1.47
C LYS A 97 -23.44 -4.45 -1.08
N ILE A 98 -24.05 -5.52 -1.59
CA ILE A 98 -25.44 -5.89 -1.25
C ILE A 98 -25.57 -6.12 0.26
N MET A 99 -24.61 -6.81 0.87
CA MET A 99 -24.62 -7.07 2.32
C MET A 99 -24.58 -5.76 3.12
N ASN A 100 -23.75 -4.80 2.71
CA ASN A 100 -23.65 -3.50 3.37
C ASN A 100 -24.94 -2.67 3.24
N GLU A 101 -25.57 -2.69 2.06
CA GLU A 101 -26.88 -2.05 1.84
C GLU A 101 -27.96 -2.64 2.77
N VAL A 102 -28.00 -3.97 2.91
CA VAL A 102 -28.93 -4.67 3.81
C VAL A 102 -28.67 -4.34 5.29
N LEU A 103 -27.41 -4.33 5.72
CA LEU A 103 -27.06 -4.02 7.12
C LEU A 103 -27.37 -2.57 7.48
N THR A 104 -27.07 -1.64 6.57
CA THR A 104 -27.40 -0.22 6.74
C THR A 104 -28.91 -0.02 6.79
N GLY A 105 -29.66 -0.75 5.96
CA GLY A 105 -31.13 -0.70 5.88
C GLY A 105 -31.89 -1.69 6.75
N ILE A 106 -31.26 -2.31 7.75
CA ILE A 106 -31.79 -3.53 8.42
C ILE A 106 -33.18 -3.33 9.02
N LYS A 107 -33.48 -2.15 9.56
CA LYS A 107 -34.78 -1.82 10.15
C LYS A 107 -35.90 -1.88 9.10
N VAL A 108 -35.66 -1.34 7.91
CA VAL A 108 -36.64 -1.36 6.80
C VAL A 108 -36.85 -2.79 6.31
N VAL A 109 -35.77 -3.55 6.11
CA VAL A 109 -35.84 -4.95 5.67
C VAL A 109 -36.70 -5.78 6.63
N LYS A 110 -36.53 -5.59 7.95
CA LYS A 110 -37.31 -6.26 9.01
C LYS A 110 -38.78 -5.84 9.02
N LEU A 111 -39.07 -4.55 8.87
CA LEU A 111 -40.44 -4.03 8.88
C LEU A 111 -41.30 -4.57 7.73
N TYR A 112 -40.69 -4.84 6.57
CA TYR A 112 -41.37 -5.38 5.39
C TYR A 112 -41.23 -6.90 5.22
N ALA A 113 -40.60 -7.61 6.17
CA ALA A 113 -40.32 -9.04 6.09
C ALA A 113 -39.60 -9.46 4.78
N TRP A 114 -38.68 -8.63 4.30
CA TRP A 114 -37.96 -8.83 3.02
C TRP A 114 -36.68 -9.68 3.14
N GLU A 115 -36.40 -10.27 4.31
CA GLU A 115 -35.14 -10.99 4.54
C GLU A 115 -34.92 -12.11 3.54
N SER A 116 -35.96 -12.92 3.26
CA SER A 116 -35.85 -14.03 2.32
C SER A 116 -35.55 -13.57 0.89
N SER A 117 -36.04 -12.39 0.50
CA SER A 117 -35.76 -11.82 -0.82
C SER A 117 -34.30 -11.40 -0.93
N PHE A 118 -33.78 -10.66 0.06
CA PHE A 118 -32.37 -10.26 0.09
C PHE A 118 -31.42 -11.46 0.21
N ILE A 119 -31.76 -12.47 1.03
CA ILE A 119 -30.97 -13.71 1.14
C ILE A 119 -30.89 -14.42 -0.22
N LYS A 120 -32.00 -14.50 -0.97
CA LYS A 120 -31.99 -15.07 -2.33
C LYS A 120 -31.10 -14.27 -3.28
N SER A 121 -31.16 -12.93 -3.23
CA SER A 121 -30.29 -12.06 -4.04
C SER A 121 -28.81 -12.26 -3.73
N ILE A 122 -28.44 -12.31 -2.44
CA ILE A 122 -27.06 -12.57 -1.99
C ILE A 122 -26.61 -13.97 -2.41
N ASN A 123 -27.46 -14.99 -2.23
CA ASN A 123 -27.14 -16.36 -2.59
C ASN A 123 -26.97 -16.55 -4.10
N LYS A 124 -27.71 -15.81 -4.94
CA LYS A 124 -27.52 -15.84 -6.40
C LYS A 124 -26.09 -15.43 -6.77
N VAL A 125 -25.58 -14.34 -6.19
CA VAL A 125 -24.18 -13.91 -6.42
C VAL A 125 -23.20 -14.93 -5.86
N ARG A 126 -23.45 -15.44 -4.65
CA ARG A 126 -22.57 -16.38 -3.97
C ARG A 126 -22.45 -17.73 -4.69
N ILE A 127 -23.58 -18.34 -5.03
CA ILE A 127 -23.65 -19.70 -5.55
C ILE A 127 -23.31 -19.71 -7.04
N ASP A 128 -23.98 -18.88 -7.83
CA ASP A 128 -23.93 -18.98 -9.30
C ASP A 128 -22.64 -18.39 -9.87
N LEU A 129 -22.09 -17.34 -9.22
CA LEU A 129 -20.94 -16.60 -9.71
C LEU A 129 -19.69 -16.88 -8.87
N GLU A 130 -19.72 -16.54 -7.57
CA GLU A 130 -18.52 -16.55 -6.71
C GLU A 130 -18.00 -17.99 -6.51
N LEU A 131 -18.84 -18.92 -6.05
CA LEU A 131 -18.45 -20.31 -5.78
C LEU A 131 -18.07 -21.07 -7.06
N ALA A 132 -18.77 -20.84 -8.17
CA ALA A 132 -18.44 -21.43 -9.46
C ALA A 132 -17.03 -21.01 -9.93
N THR A 133 -16.69 -19.72 -9.77
CA THR A 133 -15.38 -19.18 -10.12
C THR A 133 -14.30 -19.69 -9.15
N ILE A 134 -14.59 -19.75 -7.85
CA ILE A 134 -13.69 -20.35 -6.85
C ILE A 134 -13.39 -21.81 -7.19
N ARG A 135 -14.39 -22.59 -7.62
CA ARG A 135 -14.17 -23.99 -8.03
C ARG A 135 -13.25 -24.09 -9.25
N ARG A 136 -13.45 -23.25 -10.29
CA ARG A 136 -12.56 -23.21 -11.46
C ARG A 136 -11.13 -22.83 -11.07
N TYR A 137 -10.97 -21.84 -10.20
CA TYR A 137 -9.67 -21.45 -9.65
C TYR A 137 -9.03 -22.59 -8.85
N ALA A 138 -9.79 -23.29 -8.01
CA ALA A 138 -9.29 -24.43 -7.24
C ALA A 138 -8.81 -25.57 -8.15
N MET A 139 -9.52 -25.86 -9.25
CA MET A 139 -9.07 -26.86 -10.24
C MET A 139 -7.77 -26.44 -10.93
N LEU A 140 -7.63 -25.16 -11.32
CA LEU A 140 -6.39 -24.64 -11.89
C LEU A 140 -5.23 -24.70 -10.88
N ARG A 141 -5.50 -24.41 -9.60
CA ARG A 141 -4.53 -24.51 -8.52
C ARG A 141 -4.09 -25.96 -8.28
N ALA A 142 -5.02 -26.92 -8.32
CA ALA A 142 -4.71 -28.33 -8.21
C ALA A 142 -3.85 -28.81 -9.39
N LEU A 143 -4.17 -28.39 -10.61
CA LEU A 143 -3.36 -28.65 -11.80
C LEU A 143 -1.95 -28.07 -11.67
N PHE A 144 -1.83 -26.82 -11.22
CA PHE A 144 -0.52 -26.20 -10.96
C PHE A 144 0.29 -26.99 -9.93
N SER A 145 -0.33 -27.35 -8.81
CA SER A 145 0.30 -28.15 -7.75
C SER A 145 0.77 -29.52 -8.28
N PHE A 146 -0.04 -30.17 -9.12
CA PHE A 146 0.31 -31.43 -9.76
C PHE A 146 1.55 -31.28 -10.66
N VAL A 147 1.58 -30.26 -11.52
CA VAL A 147 2.72 -30.00 -12.42
C VAL A 147 4.01 -29.75 -11.63
N VAL A 148 3.95 -28.92 -10.57
CA VAL A 148 5.11 -28.62 -9.72
C VAL A 148 5.59 -29.87 -8.99
N THR A 149 4.68 -30.66 -8.42
CA THR A 149 5.03 -31.90 -7.69
C THR A 149 5.62 -32.97 -8.63
N LEU A 150 5.16 -33.03 -9.88
CA LEU A 150 5.63 -33.99 -10.88
C LEU A 150 6.98 -33.59 -11.50
N ALA A 151 7.33 -32.30 -11.50
CA ALA A 151 8.51 -31.80 -12.20
C ALA A 151 9.84 -32.45 -11.73
N PRO A 152 10.16 -32.56 -10.42
CA PRO A 152 11.41 -33.19 -9.97
C PRO A 152 11.55 -34.64 -10.43
N PHE A 153 10.44 -35.39 -10.46
CA PHE A 153 10.39 -36.75 -10.96
C PHE A 153 10.73 -36.79 -12.46
N MET A 154 10.10 -35.94 -13.28
CA MET A 154 10.36 -35.90 -14.72
C MET A 154 11.80 -35.48 -15.07
N VAL A 155 12.37 -34.56 -14.30
CA VAL A 155 13.76 -34.11 -14.46
C VAL A 155 14.74 -35.23 -14.14
N SER A 156 14.51 -35.93 -13.04
CA SER A 156 15.36 -37.05 -12.61
C SER A 156 15.24 -38.23 -13.57
N PHE A 157 14.01 -38.60 -13.96
CA PHE A 157 13.74 -39.67 -14.91
C PHE A 157 14.40 -39.41 -16.27
N SER A 158 14.21 -38.23 -16.85
CA SER A 158 14.82 -37.87 -18.14
C SER A 158 16.34 -37.84 -18.09
N THR A 159 16.93 -37.31 -17.02
CA THR A 159 18.39 -37.27 -16.84
C THR A 159 18.98 -38.67 -16.70
N PHE A 160 18.41 -39.52 -15.85
CA PHE A 160 18.93 -40.89 -15.65
C PHE A 160 18.66 -41.80 -16.84
N ALA A 161 17.55 -41.62 -17.56
CA ALA A 161 17.28 -42.32 -18.81
C ALA A 161 18.33 -41.98 -19.87
N LEU A 162 18.63 -40.69 -20.07
CA LEU A 162 19.67 -40.27 -21.01
C LEU A 162 21.06 -40.74 -20.56
N TYR A 163 21.38 -40.67 -19.27
CA TYR A 163 22.63 -41.18 -18.71
C TYR A 163 22.82 -42.67 -18.97
N SER A 164 21.77 -43.48 -18.75
CA SER A 164 21.81 -44.92 -19.00
C SER A 164 22.06 -45.24 -20.48
N LEU A 165 21.38 -44.53 -21.39
CA LEU A 165 21.42 -44.77 -22.84
C LEU A 165 22.69 -44.24 -23.52
N ALA A 166 23.17 -43.05 -23.15
CA ALA A 166 24.21 -42.34 -23.87
C ALA A 166 25.57 -42.30 -23.13
N ASP A 167 25.56 -42.18 -21.81
CA ASP A 167 26.73 -41.74 -21.03
C ASP A 167 27.30 -42.82 -20.09
N SER A 168 26.62 -43.97 -19.97
CA SER A 168 27.05 -45.13 -19.18
C SER A 168 28.43 -45.69 -19.59
N LYS A 169 28.90 -45.36 -20.81
CA LYS A 169 30.22 -45.72 -21.33
C LYS A 169 31.34 -44.73 -20.96
N SER A 170 31.03 -43.48 -20.63
CA SER A 170 32.05 -42.42 -20.39
C SER A 170 32.30 -42.15 -18.90
N HIS A 171 31.26 -42.18 -18.07
CA HIS A 171 31.34 -41.76 -16.65
C HIS A 171 31.13 -42.91 -15.65
N GLY A 172 30.97 -44.15 -16.14
CA GLY A 172 30.78 -45.36 -15.35
C GLY A 172 29.30 -45.71 -15.12
N PRO A 173 29.02 -46.86 -14.49
CA PRO A 173 27.67 -47.34 -14.27
C PRO A 173 26.89 -46.40 -13.34
N LEU A 174 25.56 -46.36 -13.52
CA LEU A 174 24.66 -45.59 -12.66
C LEU A 174 24.65 -46.22 -11.25
N THR A 175 25.47 -45.69 -10.33
CA THR A 175 25.53 -46.17 -8.95
C THR A 175 24.45 -45.53 -8.08
N PRO A 176 23.96 -46.22 -7.03
CA PRO A 176 22.99 -45.64 -6.10
C PRO A 176 23.48 -44.33 -5.47
N GLN A 177 24.78 -44.24 -5.14
CA GLN A 177 25.40 -43.04 -4.57
C GLN A 177 25.24 -41.82 -5.50
N LEU A 178 25.49 -42.01 -6.81
CA LEU A 178 25.36 -40.95 -7.80
C LEU A 178 23.90 -40.51 -7.96
N VAL A 179 22.95 -41.46 -7.98
CA VAL A 179 21.51 -41.18 -8.06
C VAL A 179 21.05 -40.34 -6.87
N PHE A 180 21.41 -40.71 -5.64
CA PHE A 180 21.01 -39.96 -4.44
C PHE A 180 21.61 -38.54 -4.41
N VAL A 181 22.88 -38.37 -4.80
CA VAL A 181 23.51 -37.04 -4.89
C VAL A 181 22.81 -36.19 -5.95
N ALA A 182 22.51 -36.74 -7.12
CA ALA A 182 21.81 -36.03 -8.18
C ALA A 182 20.38 -35.63 -7.78
N LEU A 183 19.63 -36.53 -7.14
CA LEU A 183 18.29 -36.22 -6.61
C LEU A 183 18.32 -35.09 -5.59
N ALA A 184 19.29 -35.11 -4.67
CA ALA A 184 19.45 -34.02 -3.69
C ALA A 184 19.75 -32.68 -4.38
N LEU A 185 20.63 -32.67 -5.39
CA LEU A 185 20.94 -31.47 -6.17
C LEU A 185 19.74 -30.96 -6.97
N PHE A 186 18.93 -31.85 -7.57
CA PHE A 186 17.70 -31.45 -8.27
C PHE A 186 16.67 -30.81 -7.33
N ASN A 187 16.48 -31.35 -6.12
CA ASN A 187 15.57 -30.76 -5.13
C ASN A 187 16.03 -29.35 -4.68
N LEU A 188 17.34 -29.09 -4.66
CA LEU A 188 17.88 -27.76 -4.36
C LEU A 188 17.62 -26.72 -5.48
N LEU A 189 17.38 -27.17 -6.73
CA LEU A 189 17.04 -26.29 -7.85
C LEU A 189 15.57 -25.86 -7.88
N GLU A 190 14.68 -26.56 -7.16
CA GLU A 190 13.24 -26.33 -7.24
C GLU A 190 12.82 -24.94 -6.71
N LEU A 191 13.30 -24.57 -5.51
CA LEU A 191 12.99 -23.28 -4.89
C LEU A 191 13.41 -22.06 -5.72
N PRO A 192 14.66 -21.95 -6.21
CA PRO A 192 15.07 -20.77 -7.01
C PRO A 192 14.32 -20.67 -8.34
N LEU A 193 13.94 -21.79 -8.97
CA LEU A 193 13.20 -21.79 -10.24
C LEU A 193 11.72 -21.41 -10.07
N THR A 194 11.07 -21.83 -8.98
CA THR A 194 9.65 -21.54 -8.74
C THR A 194 9.40 -20.17 -8.11
N SER A 195 10.39 -19.59 -7.44
CA SER A 195 10.26 -18.28 -6.78
C SER A 195 10.57 -17.09 -7.69
N GLY A 196 11.25 -17.29 -8.83
CA GLY A 196 11.70 -16.19 -9.70
C GLY A 196 10.59 -15.23 -10.13
N SER A 197 9.40 -15.73 -10.46
CA SER A 197 8.25 -14.88 -10.85
C SER A 197 7.72 -14.03 -9.69
N ARG A 198 7.71 -14.57 -8.47
CA ARG A 198 7.31 -13.85 -7.25
C ARG A 198 8.28 -12.73 -6.94
N VAL A 199 9.58 -13.01 -7.08
CA VAL A 199 10.65 -12.04 -6.82
C VAL A 199 10.58 -10.85 -7.78
N VAL A 200 10.34 -11.10 -9.08
CA VAL A 200 10.14 -10.03 -10.07
C VAL A 200 8.90 -9.21 -9.75
N ALA A 201 7.78 -9.85 -9.39
CA ALA A 201 6.57 -9.13 -8.99
C ALA A 201 6.82 -8.27 -7.74
N ALA A 202 7.47 -8.81 -6.72
CA ALA A 202 7.82 -8.09 -5.50
C ALA A 202 8.71 -6.87 -5.77
N LEU A 203 9.67 -6.97 -6.71
CA LEU A 203 10.50 -5.83 -7.12
C LEU A 203 9.64 -4.70 -7.73
N TYR A 204 8.74 -5.03 -8.65
CA TYR A 204 7.86 -4.03 -9.27
C TYR A 204 6.90 -3.40 -8.26
N GLU A 205 6.32 -4.20 -7.37
CA GLU A 205 5.42 -3.70 -6.33
C GLU A 205 6.15 -2.80 -5.33
N ALA A 206 7.35 -3.19 -4.87
CA ALA A 206 8.17 -2.38 -3.99
C ALA A 206 8.60 -1.08 -4.66
N LYS A 207 8.95 -1.10 -5.95
CA LYS A 207 9.25 0.12 -6.72
C LYS A 207 8.05 1.08 -6.74
N ILE A 208 6.87 0.60 -7.14
CA ILE A 208 5.66 1.44 -7.23
C ILE A 208 5.26 1.97 -5.84
N SER A 209 5.44 1.18 -4.79
CA SER A 209 5.22 1.62 -3.41
C SER A 209 6.25 2.66 -2.96
N SER A 210 7.51 2.50 -3.34
CA SER A 210 8.57 3.47 -3.05
C SER A 210 8.32 4.80 -3.76
N ASP A 211 7.96 4.77 -5.04
CA ASP A 211 7.63 5.98 -5.83
C ASP A 211 6.45 6.73 -5.17
N ARG A 212 5.40 6.01 -4.74
CA ARG A 212 4.25 6.62 -4.06
C ARG A 212 4.59 7.24 -2.71
N ILE A 213 5.39 6.56 -1.89
CA ILE A 213 5.84 7.11 -0.61
C ILE A 213 6.75 8.32 -0.84
N LEU A 214 7.63 8.26 -1.84
CA LEU A 214 8.52 9.37 -2.20
C LEU A 214 7.73 10.60 -2.64
N ASP A 215 6.74 10.43 -3.52
CA ASP A 215 5.85 11.50 -3.97
C ASP A 215 5.10 12.15 -2.80
N PHE A 216 4.70 11.34 -1.80
CA PHE A 216 4.08 11.84 -0.58
C PHE A 216 5.09 12.60 0.31
N LEU A 217 6.30 12.07 0.50
CA LEU A 217 7.33 12.69 1.36
C LEU A 217 7.87 14.01 0.78
N ILE A 218 7.87 14.17 -0.54
CA ILE A 218 8.33 15.39 -1.23
C ILE A 218 7.18 16.40 -1.42
N SER A 219 5.95 16.03 -1.09
CA SER A 219 4.80 16.91 -1.24
C SER A 219 4.92 18.20 -0.42
N GLY A 220 4.24 19.26 -0.88
CA GLY A 220 4.35 20.59 -0.28
C GLY A 220 3.94 20.62 1.19
N GLU A 221 4.80 21.21 2.01
CA GLU A 221 4.57 21.46 3.43
C GLU A 221 4.08 22.90 3.67
N VAL A 222 3.45 23.11 4.83
CA VAL A 222 3.08 24.41 5.34
C VAL A 222 4.32 25.10 5.89
N ASP A 223 4.58 26.32 5.43
CA ASP A 223 5.65 27.15 5.97
C ASP A 223 5.28 27.62 7.39
N CYS A 224 5.87 26.94 8.38
CA CYS A 224 5.68 27.26 9.79
C CYS A 224 6.35 28.59 10.20
N ALA A 225 7.28 29.12 9.40
CA ALA A 225 7.90 30.43 9.61
C ALA A 225 7.05 31.59 9.06
N ALA A 226 5.95 31.30 8.36
CA ALA A 226 5.06 32.32 7.84
C ALA A 226 4.39 33.18 8.94
N ILE A 227 4.28 32.64 10.17
CA ILE A 227 3.70 33.33 11.33
C ILE A 227 4.76 33.52 12.40
N ASP A 228 4.95 34.77 12.82
CA ASP A 228 5.77 35.10 13.98
C ASP A 228 5.00 34.74 15.25
N ARG A 229 5.40 33.63 15.90
CA ARG A 229 4.80 33.19 17.16
C ARG A 229 5.72 33.56 18.31
N ARG A 230 5.26 34.49 19.14
CA ARG A 230 5.99 34.97 20.32
C ARG A 230 5.44 34.30 21.58
N PRO A 231 6.31 33.86 22.50
CA PRO A 231 5.84 33.39 23.80
C PRO A 231 5.20 34.57 24.53
N TYR A 232 4.08 34.29 25.19
CA TYR A 232 3.46 35.27 26.07
C TYR A 232 4.21 35.27 27.41
N ASP A 233 4.98 36.32 27.68
CA ASP A 233 5.63 36.54 28.97
C ASP A 233 4.75 37.43 29.85
N ARG A 234 4.44 36.95 31.06
CA ARG A 234 3.57 37.65 32.00
C ARG A 234 4.33 38.68 32.83
N ASP A 235 5.66 38.55 32.94
CA ASP A 235 6.47 39.30 33.89
C ASP A 235 7.15 40.54 33.28
N ASN A 236 7.11 40.72 31.95
CA ASN A 236 7.72 41.85 31.21
C ASN A 236 6.74 42.95 30.74
N SER A 237 5.48 42.93 31.20
CA SER A 237 4.35 43.70 30.63
C SER A 237 4.37 45.23 30.77
N ASP A 238 5.47 45.85 31.20
CA ASP A 238 5.56 47.29 31.49
C ASP A 238 5.94 48.16 30.28
N THR A 239 6.15 47.59 29.09
CA THR A 239 6.33 48.37 27.85
C THR A 239 5.05 48.40 27.02
N GLY A 240 4.47 49.60 26.85
CA GLY A 240 3.10 49.84 26.36
C GLY A 240 2.71 49.39 24.93
N ASN A 241 3.47 48.50 24.31
CA ASN A 241 3.15 47.87 23.01
C ASN A 241 2.81 46.36 23.12
N GLU A 242 2.88 45.76 24.31
CA GLU A 242 2.75 44.29 24.50
C GLU A 242 1.33 43.77 24.73
N ASP A 243 0.31 44.64 24.68
CA ASP A 243 -1.09 44.23 24.90
C ASP A 243 -1.76 43.66 23.63
N ILE A 244 -1.02 43.61 22.51
CA ILE A 244 -1.49 43.10 21.22
C ILE A 244 -1.24 41.59 21.14
N MET A 245 -2.32 40.81 21.10
CA MET A 245 -2.26 39.34 21.06
C MET A 245 -2.24 38.80 19.62
N LEU A 246 -2.91 39.49 18.70
CA LEU A 246 -2.94 39.16 17.28
C LEU A 246 -2.69 40.44 16.48
N PHE A 247 -1.74 40.37 15.56
CA PHE A 247 -1.45 41.45 14.62
C PHE A 247 -1.31 40.90 13.21
N VAL A 248 -2.13 41.39 12.29
CA VAL A 248 -2.07 41.11 10.86
C VAL A 248 -1.97 42.45 10.16
N LYS A 249 -0.89 42.66 9.39
CA LYS A 249 -0.69 43.88 8.60
C LYS A 249 -0.46 43.53 7.13
N ASP A 250 -1.28 44.13 6.26
CA ASP A 250 -1.27 43.97 4.81
C ASP A 250 -1.17 42.49 4.37
N GLY A 251 -1.88 41.63 5.11
CA GLY A 251 -1.83 40.19 4.96
C GLY A 251 -2.61 39.74 3.74
N SER A 252 -1.92 39.09 2.80
CA SER A 252 -2.57 38.39 1.68
C SER A 252 -2.25 36.90 1.76
N PHE A 253 -3.29 36.08 1.71
CA PHE A 253 -3.20 34.64 1.91
C PHE A 253 -3.86 33.87 0.78
N LYS A 254 -3.26 32.74 0.43
CA LYS A 254 -3.80 31.81 -0.55
C LYS A 254 -3.77 30.37 -0.06
N TRP A 255 -4.67 29.57 -0.60
CA TRP A 255 -4.52 28.11 -0.56
C TRP A 255 -3.43 27.71 -1.55
N LEU A 256 -2.71 26.62 -1.31
CA LEU A 256 -1.59 26.22 -2.19
C LEU A 256 -2.08 25.98 -3.64
N SER A 257 -3.35 25.59 -3.81
CA SER A 257 -3.95 25.23 -5.11
C SER A 257 -4.49 26.44 -5.86
N ALA A 258 -4.57 27.57 -5.18
CA ALA A 258 -5.15 28.78 -5.75
C ALA A 258 -4.03 29.62 -6.38
N ASP A 259 -4.22 29.98 -7.65
CA ASP A 259 -3.34 30.93 -8.33
C ASP A 259 -3.48 32.33 -7.70
N GLU A 260 -4.70 32.70 -7.32
CA GLU A 260 -5.03 33.99 -6.73
C GLU A 260 -5.22 33.94 -5.21
N PRO A 261 -4.85 35.02 -4.48
CA PRO A 261 -5.06 35.12 -3.05
C PRO A 261 -6.55 35.26 -2.72
N SER A 262 -7.06 34.33 -1.91
CA SER A 262 -8.45 34.30 -1.44
C SER A 262 -8.71 35.29 -0.31
N LEU A 263 -7.68 35.74 0.39
CA LEU A 263 -7.72 36.86 1.33
C LEU A 263 -6.68 37.90 0.90
N GLN A 264 -7.08 39.16 0.82
CA GLN A 264 -6.22 40.26 0.35
C GLN A 264 -6.35 41.46 1.28
N ASN A 265 -5.22 42.14 1.52
CA ASN A 265 -5.16 43.40 2.28
C ASN A 265 -5.82 43.34 3.66
N ILE A 266 -5.63 42.22 4.37
CA ILE A 266 -6.17 42.04 5.72
C ILE A 266 -5.32 42.82 6.72
N ASN A 267 -5.98 43.70 7.47
CA ASN A 267 -5.40 44.48 8.54
C ASN A 267 -6.25 44.29 9.81
N ILE A 268 -5.73 43.54 10.80
CA ILE A 268 -6.44 43.18 12.03
C ILE A 268 -5.50 43.31 13.21
N GLN A 269 -6.00 43.90 14.30
CA GLN A 269 -5.30 44.00 15.56
C GLN A 269 -6.28 43.63 16.67
N CYS A 270 -5.94 42.63 17.48
CA CYS A 270 -6.73 42.25 18.66
C CYS A 270 -5.88 42.41 19.91
N LYS A 271 -6.45 43.04 20.93
CA LYS A 271 -5.81 43.24 22.23
C LYS A 271 -6.16 42.11 23.20
N ARG A 272 -5.46 42.10 24.32
CA ARG A 272 -5.76 41.23 25.45
C ARG A 272 -7.17 41.46 25.98
N ASN A 273 -7.82 40.37 26.43
CA ASN A 273 -9.15 40.38 27.04
C ASN A 273 -10.25 41.00 26.15
N GLU A 274 -10.03 40.99 24.83
CA GLU A 274 -10.98 41.50 23.86
C GLU A 274 -11.87 40.36 23.31
N LEU A 275 -13.18 40.57 23.28
CA LEU A 275 -14.13 39.67 22.63
C LEU A 275 -14.41 40.18 21.22
N VAL A 276 -13.79 39.55 20.22
CA VAL A 276 -13.93 39.94 18.81
C VAL A 276 -14.88 38.98 18.07
N ALA A 277 -15.81 39.54 17.30
CA ALA A 277 -16.73 38.78 16.45
C ALA A 277 -16.47 39.08 14.96
N VAL A 278 -16.39 38.03 14.13
CA VAL A 278 -16.24 38.16 12.68
C VAL A 278 -17.57 37.82 12.00
N VAL A 279 -18.16 38.79 11.31
CA VAL A 279 -19.43 38.65 10.59
C VAL A 279 -19.25 38.90 9.10
N GLY A 280 -20.06 38.24 8.27
CA GLY A 280 -19.99 38.39 6.82
C GLY A 280 -20.81 37.34 6.08
N ARG A 281 -21.08 37.60 4.79
CA ARG A 281 -21.88 36.72 3.91
C ARG A 281 -21.31 35.29 3.84
N VAL A 282 -22.13 34.31 3.46
CA VAL A 282 -21.65 32.95 3.19
C VAL A 282 -20.52 33.00 2.15
N ALA A 283 -19.49 32.18 2.32
CA ALA A 283 -18.28 32.17 1.49
C ALA A 283 -17.44 33.47 1.47
N SER A 284 -17.63 34.40 2.40
CA SER A 284 -16.80 35.62 2.51
C SER A 284 -15.39 35.40 3.08
N GLY A 285 -14.89 34.15 3.12
CA GLY A 285 -13.54 33.86 3.63
C GLY A 285 -13.38 33.81 5.16
N LYS A 286 -14.45 33.80 5.95
CA LYS A 286 -14.37 33.78 7.44
C LYS A 286 -13.55 32.59 7.99
N SER A 287 -13.85 31.38 7.54
CA SER A 287 -13.10 30.18 7.96
C SER A 287 -11.67 30.20 7.42
N SER A 288 -11.46 30.80 6.24
CA SER A 288 -10.12 31.02 5.68
C SER A 288 -9.31 32.00 6.52
N LEU A 289 -9.92 33.06 7.07
CA LEU A 289 -9.25 34.00 7.97
C LEU A 289 -8.73 33.30 9.22
N ILE A 290 -9.56 32.46 9.85
CA ILE A 290 -9.14 31.65 11.01
C ILE A 290 -8.01 30.69 10.60
N SER A 291 -8.10 30.07 9.42
CA SER A 291 -7.05 29.18 8.91
C SER A 291 -5.73 29.91 8.63
N ALA A 292 -5.80 31.16 8.14
CA ALA A 292 -4.64 32.01 7.92
C ALA A 292 -3.96 32.38 9.24
N ILE A 293 -4.72 32.71 10.29
CA ILE A 293 -4.20 32.98 11.63
C ILE A 293 -3.56 31.73 12.24
N LEU A 294 -4.10 30.54 12.01
CA LEU A 294 -3.50 29.29 12.49
C LEU A 294 -2.20 28.91 11.74
N GLY A 295 -1.93 29.54 10.60
CA GLY A 295 -0.79 29.24 9.75
C GLY A 295 -1.06 28.16 8.72
N ASN A 296 -2.32 27.78 8.50
CA ASN A 296 -2.70 26.72 7.56
C ASN A 296 -2.82 27.20 6.10
N MET A 297 -2.59 28.49 5.84
CA MET A 297 -2.61 29.09 4.49
C MET A 297 -1.24 29.69 4.16
N ILE A 298 -0.93 29.77 2.86
CA ILE A 298 0.31 30.40 2.40
C ILE A 298 0.17 31.91 2.51
N LYS A 299 1.11 32.54 3.19
CA LYS A 299 1.25 34.00 3.26
C LYS A 299 2.00 34.49 2.02
N CYS A 300 1.33 35.22 1.13
CA CYS A 300 1.96 35.83 -0.04
C CYS A 300 2.67 37.14 0.32
N SER A 301 2.06 37.94 1.20
CA SER A 301 2.56 39.25 1.61
C SER A 301 2.10 39.59 3.02
N GLY A 302 2.76 40.58 3.62
CA GLY A 302 2.40 41.12 4.93
C GLY A 302 3.06 40.39 6.11
N SER A 303 2.65 40.77 7.31
CA SER A 303 3.17 40.22 8.57
C SER A 303 2.03 39.74 9.46
N VAL A 304 2.19 38.55 10.03
CA VAL A 304 1.29 37.98 11.05
C VAL A 304 2.11 37.69 12.29
N SER A 305 1.70 38.24 13.42
CA SER A 305 2.28 38.00 14.73
C SER A 305 1.21 37.54 15.71
N ILE A 306 1.50 36.48 16.45
CA ILE A 306 0.63 35.92 17.49
C ILE A 306 1.42 35.77 18.78
N CYS A 307 0.85 36.22 19.89
CA CYS A 307 1.44 36.09 21.21
C CYS A 307 0.69 35.01 22.03
N GLY A 308 1.39 33.99 22.50
CA GLY A 308 0.85 32.92 23.35
C GLY A 308 0.26 31.71 22.61
N ASN A 309 -0.52 30.91 23.35
CA ASN A 309 -1.11 29.66 22.86
C ASN A 309 -2.49 29.88 22.25
N ILE A 310 -2.83 29.09 21.22
CA ILE A 310 -4.11 29.18 20.51
C ILE A 310 -4.94 27.93 20.81
N ALA A 311 -6.22 28.12 21.16
CA ALA A 311 -7.23 27.07 21.16
C ALA A 311 -8.09 27.19 19.89
N TYR A 312 -8.38 26.08 19.22
CA TYR A 312 -9.14 26.05 17.98
C TYR A 312 -10.28 25.03 18.05
N VAL A 313 -11.46 25.45 17.61
CA VAL A 313 -12.64 24.58 17.44
C VAL A 313 -13.05 24.60 15.97
N PRO A 314 -12.95 23.47 15.25
CA PRO A 314 -13.34 23.39 13.85
C PRO A 314 -14.85 23.42 13.66
N GLN A 315 -15.30 23.81 12.46
CA GLN A 315 -16.72 23.79 12.09
C GLN A 315 -17.30 22.37 12.06
N GLN A 316 -16.51 21.39 11.60
CA GLN A 316 -16.84 19.98 11.70
C GLN A 316 -16.16 19.41 12.94
N PRO A 317 -16.92 18.89 13.92
CA PRO A 317 -16.34 18.37 15.15
C PRO A 317 -15.47 17.16 14.86
N TRP A 318 -14.30 17.13 15.49
CA TRP A 318 -13.41 15.98 15.49
C TRP A 318 -13.40 15.39 16.90
N ILE A 319 -13.80 14.12 17.02
CA ILE A 319 -13.93 13.40 18.28
C ILE A 319 -12.96 12.23 18.24
N LEU A 320 -12.09 12.14 19.24
CA LEU A 320 -11.20 11.00 19.44
C LEU A 320 -12.05 9.75 19.74
N ASN A 321 -11.63 8.60 19.20
CA ASN A 321 -12.19 7.31 19.56
C ASN A 321 -11.72 6.90 20.97
N ALA A 322 -12.23 7.60 21.97
CA ALA A 322 -11.84 7.58 23.37
C ALA A 322 -13.08 7.88 24.24
N THR A 323 -12.93 7.85 25.57
CA THR A 323 -14.03 8.23 26.45
C THR A 323 -14.38 9.70 26.29
N LEU A 324 -15.63 10.07 26.65
CA LEU A 324 -16.05 11.48 26.65
C LEU A 324 -15.15 12.33 27.57
N ARG A 325 -14.75 11.78 28.72
CA ARG A 325 -13.85 12.45 29.67
C ARG A 325 -12.49 12.74 29.04
N GLU A 326 -11.90 11.78 28.31
CA GLU A 326 -10.61 11.98 27.63
C GLU A 326 -10.70 13.02 26.51
N ASN A 327 -11.80 13.06 25.76
CA ASN A 327 -12.03 14.09 24.75
C ASN A 327 -12.11 15.51 25.36
N ILE A 328 -12.58 15.67 26.60
CA ILE A 328 -12.71 16.97 27.28
C ILE A 328 -11.41 17.40 27.96
N LEU A 329 -10.59 16.45 28.44
CA LEU A 329 -9.33 16.73 29.13
C LEU A 329 -8.16 17.04 28.18
N PHE A 330 -8.32 16.79 26.89
CA PHE A 330 -7.35 17.10 25.84
C PHE A 330 -7.20 18.62 25.63
#